data_AF-A0A401FU69-F1
#
_entry.id   AF-A0A401FU69-F1
#
_cell.length_a   1.000
_cell.length_b   1.000
_cell.length_c   1.000
_cell.angle_alpha   90.00
_cell.angle_beta   90.00
_cell.angle_gamma   90.00
#
_symmetry.space_group_name_H-M   'P 1'
#
loop_
_entity.id
_entity.type
_entity.pdbx_description
1 polymer ?
#
loop_
_entity_poly.entity_id
_entity_poly.type
_entity_poly.pdbx_seq_one_letter_code
_entity_poly.pdbx_strand_id
1 'polypeptide(L)' 'MKLIEGIEKITKPYKNAVITIGNFDGVHIGHQALFHEVIEKAGELGGTSVAMTFEPHPSRF' A
#
# COMPACT_ATOMS: atom_id res chain seq x y z
N MET A 1 2.79 9.28 -7.16
CA MET A 1 3.05 7.93 -6.62
C MET A 1 4.55 7.70 -6.57
N LYS A 2 5.07 7.04 -5.52
CA LYS A 2 6.48 6.65 -5.40
C LYS A 2 6.54 5.12 -5.27
N LEU A 3 7.33 4.47 -6.11
CA LEU A 3 7.59 3.02 -6.01
C LEU A 3 8.78 2.79 -5.08
N ILE A 4 8.67 1.81 -4.18
CA ILE A 4 9.73 1.40 -3.27
C ILE A 4 9.83 -0.12 -3.35
N GLU A 5 10.93 -0.61 -3.88
CA GLU A 5 11.21 -2.05 -3.96
C GLU A 5 12.07 -2.44 -2.77
N GLY A 6 11.45 -3.06 -1.75
CA GLY A 6 12.11 -3.48 -0.51
C GLY A 6 11.96 -2.47 0.63
N ILE A 7 11.67 -2.97 1.82
CA ILE A 7 11.42 -2.14 3.03
C ILE A 7 12.69 -1.43 3.50
N GLU A 8 13.86 -1.99 3.22
CA GLU A 8 15.17 -1.44 3.57
C GLU A 8 15.46 -0.10 2.90
N LYS A 9 14.78 0.21 1.79
CA LYS A 9 14.88 1.51 1.11
C LYS A 9 14.06 2.62 1.80
N ILE A 10 13.27 2.28 2.82
CA ILE A 10 12.56 3.26 3.65
C ILE A 10 13.51 3.77 4.74
N THR A 11 14.26 4.82 4.41
CA THR A 11 15.29 5.39 5.30
C THR A 11 14.74 6.35 6.36
N LYS A 12 13.47 6.76 6.24
CA LYS A 12 12.76 7.63 7.19
C LYS A 12 11.28 7.21 7.23
N PRO A 13 10.61 7.34 8.39
CA PRO A 13 9.18 7.00 8.50
C PRO A 13 8.33 7.93 7.63
N TYR A 14 7.28 7.38 7.04
CA TYR A 14 6.23 8.16 6.41
C TYR A 14 5.31 8.75 7.47
N LYS A 15 4.89 10.00 7.28
CA LYS A 15 3.98 10.69 8.20
C LYS A 15 2.64 9.95 8.25
N ASN A 16 2.20 9.55 9.44
CA ASN A 16 0.93 8.86 9.71
C ASN A 16 0.57 7.87 8.60
N ALA A 17 1.46 6.91 8.33
CA ALA A 17 1.27 5.96 7.24
C ALA A 17 0.02 5.10 7.46
N VAL A 18 -0.88 5.09 6.49
CA VAL A 18 -2.01 4.16 6.42
C VAL A 18 -1.71 3.18 5.31
N ILE A 19 -1.70 1.89 5.63
CA ILE A 19 -1.15 0.86 4.75
C ILE A 19 -2.21 -0.20 4.48
N THR A 20 -2.41 -0.54 3.21
CA THR A 20 -3.06 -1.79 2.81
C THR A 20 -2.02 -2.74 2.23
N ILE A 21 -2.17 -4.04 2.53
CA ILE A 21 -1.21 -5.07 2.15
C ILE A 21 -1.98 -6.18 1.41
N GLY A 22 -1.51 -6.56 0.23
CA GLY A 22 -2.13 -7.61 -0.56
C GLY A 22 -1.45 -7.79 -1.91
N ASN A 23 -1.74 -8.89 -2.60
CA ASN A 23 -1.18 -9.15 -3.94
C ASN A 23 -1.71 -8.14 -4.97
N PHE A 24 -2.94 -7.66 -4.77
CA PHE A 24 -3.62 -6.68 -5.63
C PHE A 24 -3.73 -7.06 -7.12
N ASP A 25 -3.57 -8.35 -7.45
CA ASP A 25 -3.70 -8.82 -8.83
C ASP A 25 -5.09 -8.51 -9.40
N GLY A 26 -5.09 -7.99 -10.63
CA GLY A 26 -6.30 -7.61 -11.36
C GLY A 26 -7.03 -6.38 -10.82
N VAL A 27 -6.66 -5.82 -9.65
CA VAL A 27 -7.23 -4.58 -9.06
C VAL A 27 -8.76 -4.49 -9.21
N HIS A 28 -9.46 -5.58 -8.87
CA HIS A 28 -10.92 -5.65 -8.94
C HIS A 28 -11.59 -4.72 -7.91
N ILE A 29 -12.93 -4.63 -7.94
CA ILE A 29 -13.71 -3.72 -7.08
C ILE A 29 -13.38 -3.83 -5.58
N GLY A 30 -13.07 -5.03 -5.07
CA GLY A 30 -12.62 -5.21 -3.69
C GLY A 30 -11.30 -4.49 -3.36
N HIS A 31 -10.30 -4.58 -4.25
CA HIS A 31 -9.04 -3.85 -4.07
C HIS A 31 -9.23 -2.34 -4.19
N GLN A 32 -10.10 -1.90 -5.10
CA GLN A 32 -10.42 -0.48 -5.25
C GLN A 32 -11.08 0.09 -4.00
N ALA A 33 -11.96 -0.67 -3.34
CA ALA A 33 -12.54 -0.29 -2.06
C ALA A 33 -11.47 -0.14 -0.96
N LEU A 34 -10.54 -1.09 -0.85
CA LEU A 34 -9.41 -1.00 0.09
C LEU A 34 -8.53 0.22 -0.19
N PHE A 35 -8.25 0.53 -1.46
CA PHE A 35 -7.48 1.72 -1.81
C PHE A 35 -8.21 3.01 -1.45
N HIS A 36 -9.52 3.08 -1.68
CA HIS A 36 -10.33 4.23 -1.27
C HIS A 36 -10.27 4.46 0.24
N GLU A 37 -10.47 3.41 1.04
CA GLU A 37 -10.43 3.49 2.50
C GLU A 37 -9.06 3.98 3.01
N VAL A 38 -7.97 3.46 2.44
CA VAL A 38 -6.62 3.89 2.82
C VAL A 38 -6.34 5.35 2.44
N ILE A 39 -6.79 5.79 1.27
CA ILE A 39 -6.63 7.18 0.82
C ILE A 39 -7.42 8.14 1.72
N GLU A 40 -8.70 7.82 1.98
CA GLU A 40 -9.56 8.62 2.85
C GLU A 40 -8.97 8.73 4.25
N LYS A 41 -8.59 7.60 4.84
CA LYS A 41 -8.03 7.56 6.19
C LYS A 41 -6.70 8.29 6.30
N ALA A 42 -5.83 8.17 5.29
CA ALA A 42 -4.60 8.96 5.23
C ALA A 42 -4.90 10.46 5.15
N GLY A 43 -5.93 10.86 4.40
CA GLY A 43 -6.42 12.24 4.33
C GLY A 43 -6.87 12.77 5.70
N GLU A 44 -7.71 12.04 6.42
CA GLU A 44 -8.18 12.40 7.77
C GLU A 44 -7.02 12.58 8.76
N LEU A 45 -6.01 11.73 8.67
CA LEU A 45 -4.84 11.75 9.56
C LEU A 45 -3.74 12.71 9.10
N GLY A 46 -3.93 13.42 7.97
CA GLY A 46 -2.91 14.25 7.34
C GLY A 46 -1.61 13.46 7.07
N GLY A 47 -1.76 12.20 6.70
CA GLY A 47 -0.75 11.16 6.59
C GLY A 47 -0.43 10.73 5.16
N THR A 48 0.09 9.51 5.02
CA THR A 48 0.54 8.94 3.74
C THR A 48 -0.18 7.63 3.47
N SER A 49 -0.93 7.55 2.36
CA SER A 49 -1.51 6.29 1.88
C SER A 49 -0.44 5.41 1.24
N VAL A 50 -0.37 4.14 1.61
CA VAL A 50 0.61 3.17 1.09
C VAL A 50 -0.10 1.88 0.69
N ALA A 51 0.22 1.38 -0.50
CA ALA A 51 -0.09 0.02 -0.91
C ALA A 51 1.20 -0.80 -0.88
N MET A 52 1.18 -1.92 -0.17
CA MET A 52 2.28 -2.88 -0.12
C MET A 52 1.85 -4.16 -0.84
N THR A 53 2.61 -4.55 -1.84
CA THR A 53 2.41 -5.79 -2.60
C THR A 53 3.67 -6.64 -2.60
N PHE A 54 3.57 -7.85 -3.15
CA PHE A 54 4.60 -8.87 -3.13
C PHE A 54 5.11 -9.13 -4.55
N GLU A 55 6.43 -9.13 -4.72
CA GLU A 55 7.10 -9.57 -5.95
C GLU A 55 8.29 -10.46 -5.55
N PRO A 56 8.33 -11.74 -5.99
CA PRO A 56 7.33 -12.45 -6.79
C PRO A 56 6.03 -12.76 -6.03
N HIS A 57 4.96 -13.06 -6.76
CA HIS A 57 3.67 -13.45 -6.19
C HIS A 57 3.83 -14.60 -5.15
N PRO A 58 3.23 -14.52 -3.94
CA PRO A 58 3.51 -15.46 -2.85
C PRO A 58 3.15 -16.90 -3.16
N SER A 59 2.16 -17.14 -4.04
CA SER A 59 1.74 -18.48 -4.44
C SER A 59 2.67 -19.16 -5.46
N ARG A 60 3.84 -18.57 -5.77
CA ARG A 60 4.85 -19.19 -6.65
C ARG A 60 5.68 -20.28 -5.96
N PHE A 61 5.43 -20.59 -4.69
CA PHE A 61 6.16 -21.59 -3.91
C PHE A 61 5.21 -22.51 -3.13
#